data_AF-A0A3C0UGZ0-F1
#
_entry.id   AF-A0A3C0UGZ0-F1
#
_cell.length_a   1.000
_cell.length_b   1.000
_cell.length_c   1.000
_cell.angle_alpha   90.00
_cell.angle_beta   90.00
_cell.angle_gamma   90.00
#
_symmetry.space_group_name_H-M   'P 1'
#
loop_
_entity.id
_entity.type
_entity.pdbx_description
1 polymer ?
#
loop_
_entity_poly.entity_id
_entity_poly.type
_entity_poly.pdbx_seq_one_letter_code
_entity_poly.pdbx_strand_id
1 'polypeptide(L)' 'MGPLAAHIAAAAREAGVKETLSYQKHDEAGAALQRILQPGDTILLKGSRGMKMEKILEMLG' A
#
# COMPACT_ATOMS: atom_id res chain seq x y z
N MET A 1 5.11 1.15 -3.76
CA MET A 1 4.78 1.85 -5.02
C MET A 1 6.02 2.04 -5.87
N GLY A 2 5.84 2.19 -7.19
CA GLY A 2 6.94 2.37 -8.15
C GLY A 2 7.36 1.07 -8.85
N PRO A 3 8.34 1.14 -9.78
CA PRO A 3 8.69 0.01 -10.65
C PRO A 3 9.07 -1.28 -9.92
N LEU A 4 9.71 -1.16 -8.75
CA LEU A 4 10.12 -2.31 -7.93
C LEU A 4 9.01 -2.87 -7.02
N ALA A 5 7.88 -2.19 -6.90
CA ALA A 5 6.81 -2.62 -5.99
C ALA A 5 6.19 -3.96 -6.39
N ALA A 6 6.13 -4.24 -7.70
CA ALA A 6 5.65 -5.53 -8.20
C ALA A 6 6.55 -6.69 -7.74
N HIS A 7 7.87 -6.50 -7.76
CA HIS A 7 8.81 -7.51 -7.28
C HIS A 7 8.69 -7.74 -5.77
N ILE A 8 8.51 -6.67 -4.99
CA ILE A 8 8.29 -6.78 -3.53
C ILE A 8 7.00 -7.54 -3.24
N ALA A 9 5.91 -7.23 -3.94
CA ALA A 9 4.63 -7.93 -3.77
C ALA A 9 4.74 -9.41 -4.15
N ALA A 10 5.41 -9.73 -5.26
CA ALA A 10 5.66 -11.12 -5.67
C ALA A 10 6.45 -11.90 -4.61
N ALA A 11 7.57 -11.35 -4.13
CA ALA A 11 8.39 -12.00 -3.10
C ALA A 11 7.64 -12.18 -1.78
N ALA A 12 6.83 -11.19 -1.36
CA ALA A 12 6.00 -11.32 -0.16
C ALA A 12 4.96 -12.44 -0.30
N ARG A 13 4.36 -12.58 -1.48
CA ARG A 13 3.42 -13.68 -1.76
C ARG A 13 4.11 -15.04 -1.73
N GLU A 14 5.30 -15.15 -2.34
CA GLU A 14 6.13 -16.37 -2.29
C GLU A 14 6.52 -16.73 -0.85
N ALA A 15 6.73 -15.73 0.01
CA ALA A 15 6.98 -15.91 1.44
C ALA A 15 5.73 -16.23 2.29
N GLY A 16 4.54 -16.35 1.67
CA GLY A 16 3.32 -16.78 2.34
C GLY A 16 2.37 -15.65 2.78
N VAL A 17 2.61 -14.39 2.37
CA VAL A 17 1.64 -13.32 2.56
C VAL A 17 0.42 -13.59 1.68
N LYS A 18 -0.77 -13.71 2.31
CA LYS A 18 -2.01 -14.15 1.65
C LYS A 18 -2.47 -13.20 0.54
N GLU A 19 -2.40 -11.90 0.79
CA GLU A 19 -2.81 -10.87 -0.16
C GLU A 19 -1.74 -9.80 -0.29
N THR A 20 -1.36 -9.51 -1.53
CA THR A 20 -0.37 -8.49 -1.87
C THR A 20 -0.89 -7.69 -3.05
N LEU A 21 -0.95 -6.37 -2.88
CA LEU A 21 -1.37 -5.43 -3.92
C LEU A 21 -0.23 -4.46 -4.20
N SER A 22 0.02 -4.17 -5.48
CA SER A 22 1.08 -3.25 -5.90
C SER A 22 0.50 -2.21 -6.86
N TYR A 23 0.80 -0.94 -6.58
CA TYR A 23 0.31 0.21 -7.34
C TYR A 23 1.46 1.12 -7.74
N GLN A 24 1.29 1.84 -8.85
CA GLN A 24 2.29 2.80 -9.32
C GLN A 24 2.06 4.19 -8.72
N LYS A 25 0.80 4.54 -8.44
CA LYS A 25 0.41 5.86 -7.94
C LYS A 25 -0.27 5.82 -6.57
N HIS A 26 -0.27 6.97 -5.88
CA HIS A 26 -0.76 7.09 -4.50
C HIS A 26 -2.28 6.99 -4.45
N ASP A 27 -2.96 7.57 -5.44
CA ASP A 27 -4.41 7.55 -5.60
C ASP A 27 -4.95 6.12 -5.78
N GLU A 28 -4.29 5.30 -6.60
CA GLU A 28 -4.63 3.89 -6.80
C GLU A 28 -4.52 3.10 -5.49
N ALA A 29 -3.45 3.32 -4.73
CA ALA A 29 -3.23 2.66 -3.45
C ALA A 29 -4.24 3.12 -2.39
N GLY A 30 -4.52 4.43 -2.30
CA GLY A 30 -5.51 4.99 -1.39
C GLY A 30 -6.92 4.47 -1.66
N ALA A 31 -7.34 4.45 -2.93
CA ALA A 31 -8.65 3.94 -3.32
C ALA A 31 -8.81 2.44 -3.03
N ALA A 32 -7.75 1.65 -3.22
CA ALA A 32 -7.77 0.24 -2.84
C ALA A 32 -7.89 0.04 -1.34
N LEU A 33 -7.14 0.83 -0.56
CA LEU A 33 -7.13 0.77 0.89
C LEU A 33 -8.50 1.16 1.48
N GLN A 34 -9.15 2.22 0.97
CA GLN A 34 -10.52 2.60 1.37
C GLN A 34 -11.55 1.46 1.18
N ARG A 35 -11.37 0.60 0.17
CA ARG A 35 -12.32 -0.49 -0.11
C ARG A 35 -12.19 -1.65 0.86
N ILE A 36 -11.03 -1.82 1.48
CA ILE A 36 -10.74 -2.99 2.33
C ILE A 36 -10.76 -2.67 3.82
N LEU A 37 -10.45 -1.42 4.20
CA LEU A 37 -10.40 -1.01 5.60
C LEU A 37 -11.74 -1.14 6.31
N GLN A 38 -11.69 -1.62 7.55
CA GLN A 38 -12.80 -1.67 8.49
C GLN A 38 -12.48 -0.88 9.77
N PRO A 39 -13.49 -0.40 10.50
CA PRO A 39 -13.28 0.21 11.81
C PRO A 39 -12.53 -0.74 12.75
N GLY A 40 -11.43 -0.26 13.33
CA GLY A 40 -10.57 -1.02 14.24
C GLY A 40 -9.32 -1.61 13.59
N ASP A 41 -9.18 -1.54 12.27
CA ASP A 41 -7.97 -1.97 11.58
C ASP A 41 -6.76 -1.11 11.95
N THR A 42 -5.57 -1.74 11.98
CA THR A 42 -4.29 -1.04 12.17
C THR A 42 -3.51 -1.02 10.86
N ILE A 43 -3.04 0.16 10.48
CA ILE A 43 -2.28 0.39 9.25
C ILE A 43 -0.84 0.76 9.60
N LEU A 44 0.13 0.04 9.01
CA LEU A 44 1.54 0.45 9.01
C LEU A 44 1.89 1.10 7.67
N LEU A 45 2.14 2.41 7.68
CA LEU A 45 2.62 3.11 6.51
C LEU A 45 4.15 3.27 6.56
N LYS A 46 4.85 2.73 5.55
CA LYS A 46 6.30 2.86 5.42
C LYS A 46 6.72 3.22 3.99
N GLY A 47 7.67 4.14 3.89
CA GLY A 47 8.38 4.50 2.66
C GLY A 47 9.61 5.35 2.98
N SER A 48 10.37 5.76 1.97
CA SER A 48 11.39 6.80 2.13
C SER A 48 10.73 8.19 2.09
N ARG A 49 11.38 9.21 2.66
CA ARG A 49 10.82 10.58 2.72
C ARG A 49 10.44 11.13 1.34
N GLY A 50 11.22 10.83 0.31
CA GLY A 50 10.94 11.28 -1.06
C GLY A 50 9.67 10.69 -1.66
N MET A 51 9.20 9.55 -1.16
CA MET A 51 8.00 8.88 -1.66
C MET A 51 6.70 9.57 -1.21
N LYS A 52 6.75 10.41 -0.17
CA LYS A 52 5.60 11.15 0.36
C LYS A 52 4.37 10.25 0.59
N MET A 53 4.58 9.13 1.28
CA MET A 53 3.55 8.11 1.49
C MET A 53 2.36 8.63 2.29
N GLU A 54 2.58 9.66 3.12
CA GLU A 54 1.56 10.35 3.91
C GLU A 54 0.36 10.83 3.07
N LYS A 55 0.58 11.10 1.78
CA LYS A 55 -0.50 11.43 0.82
C LYS A 55 -1.59 10.36 0.74
N ILE A 56 -1.28 9.10 1.02
CA ILE A 56 -2.28 8.03 1.06
C ILE A 56 -3.23 8.23 2.24
N LEU A 57 -2.72 8.66 3.40
CA LEU A 57 -3.54 8.89 4.60
C LEU A 57 -4.46 10.09 4.43
N GLU A 58 -3.99 11.15 3.76
CA GLU A 58 -4.82 12.32 3.41
C GLU A 58 -6.06 11.94 2.59
N MET A 59 -6.02 10.80 1.88
CA MET A 59 -7.15 10.29 1.11
C MET A 59 -8.14 9.47 1.96
N LEU A 60 -7.75 8.99 3.15
CA LEU A 60 -8.59 8.10 3.96
C LEU A 60 -9.60 8.84 4.85
N GLY A 61 -9.48 10.16 4.99
CA GLY A 61 -10.36 10.99 5.83
C GLY A 61 -9.78 11.28 7.20
#